data_AF-A0A5D5AIP2-F1
#
_entry.id   AF-A0A5D5AIP2-F1
#
_cell.length_a   1.000
_cell.length_b   1.000
_cell.length_c   1.000
_cell.angle_alpha   90.00
_cell.angle_beta   90.00
_cell.angle_gamma   90.00
#
_symmetry.space_group_name_H-M   'P 1'
#
loop_
_entity.id
_entity.type
_entity.pdbx_description
1 polymer ?
#
loop_
_entity_poly.entity_id
_entity_poly.type
_entity_poly.pdbx_seq_one_letter_code
_entity_poly.pdbx_strand_id
1 'polypeptide(L)'
;MTSTQPTRRPTDAAHLEDEPDLPRELLNLPWIDCHNHAHTLSWDDRERYALSGCRSMVMVASGYHWTPYKPVRAADIRYLWGDAINRRAAIERNHFFEAKLGLGAHTGVRIENPDELLEAMDDYCQLEEVVAVGETGVTPAQHVERWGVDHQQAVVEAQLELAARHDLPAILHTPNQSSDSSRSYRPELGTPGYEKNTTLGQEPVLEGENPALEAVKLDLEAAHSAGLDEERVVASHADGNNTEYLMVETDCYLSYTIGHSWLIGVDAADVADAIDAYGPERIMVDTDCANVLRTDPYALKRAIFELYRYGIDVDAIRQVVYENPREVFGLADGGSA
;
A
#
# COMPACT_ATOMS: atom_id res chain seq x y z
N MET A 1 46.02 13.05 -9.04
CA MET A 1 46.52 13.53 -7.74
C MET A 1 47.26 12.41 -7.03
N THR A 2 48.43 12.65 -6.42
CA THR A 2 49.12 11.65 -5.60
C THR A 2 48.31 11.37 -4.34
N SER A 3 47.62 10.23 -4.30
CA SER A 3 46.91 9.74 -3.12
C SER A 3 47.88 9.64 -1.93
N THR A 4 47.60 10.41 -0.87
CA THR A 4 48.34 10.43 0.41
C THR A 4 47.91 9.30 1.35
N GLN A 5 47.27 8.25 0.83
CA GLN A 5 46.77 7.14 1.63
C GLN A 5 47.93 6.47 2.40
N PRO A 6 47.83 6.34 3.75
CA PRO A 6 48.87 5.72 4.58
C PRO A 6 49.13 4.26 4.22
N THR A 7 48.13 3.59 3.63
CA THR A 7 48.22 2.22 3.14
C THR A 7 48.86 2.18 1.75
N ARG A 8 49.98 1.45 1.62
CA ARG A 8 50.70 1.27 0.35
C ARG A 8 49.94 0.50 -0.74
N ARG A 9 48.75 -0.02 -0.43
CA ARG A 9 47.87 -0.69 -1.40
C ARG A 9 46.71 0.24 -1.71
N PRO A 10 46.57 0.72 -2.96
CA PRO A 10 45.39 1.49 -3.35
C PRO A 10 44.15 0.59 -3.31
N THR A 11 43.01 1.17 -2.95
CA THR A 11 41.68 0.57 -3.15
C THR A 11 41.13 1.01 -4.51
N ASP A 12 40.06 0.37 -5.00
CA ASP A 12 39.41 0.74 -6.27
C ASP A 12 39.00 2.23 -6.30
N ALA A 13 38.62 2.80 -5.14
CA ALA A 13 38.30 4.21 -4.99
C ALA A 13 39.46 5.16 -5.34
N ALA A 14 40.72 4.72 -5.26
CA ALA A 14 41.88 5.52 -5.68
C ALA A 14 41.97 5.71 -7.20
N HIS A 15 41.14 5.00 -7.96
CA HIS A 15 41.01 5.10 -9.41
C HIS A 15 39.79 5.92 -9.87
N LEU A 16 38.99 6.46 -8.95
CA LEU A 16 37.92 7.39 -9.30
C LEU A 16 38.54 8.71 -9.78
N GLU A 17 38.03 9.23 -10.90
CA GLU A 17 38.51 10.50 -11.46
C GLU A 17 38.01 11.68 -10.63
N ASP A 18 36.75 11.62 -10.17
CA ASP A 18 36.09 12.63 -9.33
C ASP A 18 35.29 11.97 -8.20
N GLU A 19 35.15 12.69 -7.09
CA GLU A 19 34.20 12.30 -6.03
C GLU A 19 32.80 12.84 -6.38
N PRO A 20 31.75 12.00 -6.36
CA PRO A 20 30.41 12.48 -6.64
C PRO A 20 29.93 13.44 -5.54
N ASP A 21 29.25 14.51 -5.92
CA ASP A 21 28.45 15.28 -4.96
C ASP A 21 27.21 14.46 -4.59
N LEU A 22 27.03 14.18 -3.30
CA LEU A 22 25.99 13.28 -2.82
C LEU A 22 24.86 14.10 -2.18
N PRO A 23 23.59 13.85 -2.53
CA PRO A 23 22.44 14.62 -2.05
C PRO A 23 22.15 14.27 -0.59
N ARG A 24 22.83 14.95 0.33
CA ARG A 24 22.67 14.72 1.78
C ARG A 24 21.25 15.04 2.26
N GLU A 25 20.46 15.82 1.50
CA GLU A 25 19.04 16.02 1.79
C GLU A 25 18.24 14.71 1.82
N LEU A 26 18.61 13.67 1.06
CA LEU A 26 17.90 12.39 1.05
C LEU A 26 17.88 11.72 2.43
N LEU A 27 18.85 12.03 3.30
CA LEU A 27 18.88 11.54 4.67
C LEU A 27 17.68 12.04 5.47
N ASN A 28 17.18 13.25 5.18
CA ASN A 28 16.08 13.91 5.89
C ASN A 28 14.87 14.20 5.00
N LEU A 29 14.85 13.71 3.76
CA LEU A 29 13.69 13.81 2.87
C LEU A 29 12.48 13.19 3.58
N PRO A 30 11.42 13.98 3.87
CA PRO A 30 10.22 13.45 4.48
C PRO A 30 9.53 12.50 3.51
N TRP A 31 8.82 11.53 4.05
CA TRP A 31 8.05 10.57 3.26
C TRP A 31 6.79 10.15 4.00
N ILE A 32 5.80 9.69 3.24
CA ILE A 32 4.50 9.27 3.73
C ILE A 32 4.29 7.81 3.32
N ASP A 33 3.86 6.97 4.26
CA ASP A 33 3.42 5.62 3.94
C ASP A 33 1.91 5.61 3.70
N CYS A 34 1.48 5.64 2.43
CA CYS A 34 0.07 5.74 2.07
C CYS A 34 -0.72 4.43 2.19
N HIS A 35 -0.06 3.31 2.48
CA HIS A 35 -0.73 2.05 2.77
C HIS A 35 0.14 1.18 3.69
N ASN A 36 -0.27 1.09 4.95
CA ASN A 36 0.29 0.13 5.89
C ASN A 36 -0.74 -0.28 6.94
N HIS A 37 -0.37 -1.24 7.78
CA HIS A 37 -1.17 -1.70 8.91
C HIS A 37 -0.45 -1.47 10.25
N ALA A 38 0.14 -0.28 10.44
CA ALA A 38 0.95 0.04 11.62
C ALA A 38 0.22 -0.12 12.95
N HIS A 39 -1.11 -0.03 12.99
CA HIS A 39 -1.89 -0.33 14.19
C HIS A 39 -1.67 -1.78 14.69
N THR A 40 -1.33 -2.71 13.80
CA THR A 40 -1.06 -4.12 14.10
C THR A 40 0.40 -4.40 14.50
N LEU A 41 1.34 -3.53 14.10
CA LEU A 41 2.78 -3.76 14.24
C LEU A 41 3.29 -3.72 15.69
N SER A 42 4.53 -4.16 15.90
CA SER A 42 5.19 -4.02 17.20
C SER A 42 5.53 -2.56 17.51
N TRP A 43 5.93 -2.27 18.76
CA TRP A 43 6.44 -0.94 19.10
C TRP A 43 7.73 -0.62 18.34
N ASP A 44 8.66 -1.58 18.27
CA ASP A 44 9.94 -1.44 17.58
C ASP A 44 9.78 -1.18 16.08
N ASP A 45 8.79 -1.80 15.42
CA ASP A 45 8.53 -1.55 14.00
C ASP A 45 8.09 -0.10 13.76
N ARG A 46 7.23 0.45 14.62
CA ARG A 46 6.84 1.87 14.56
C ARG A 46 7.99 2.80 14.92
N GLU A 47 8.88 2.40 15.82
CA GLU A 47 10.11 3.15 16.08
C GLU A 47 10.99 3.23 14.82
N ARG A 48 11.09 2.17 14.03
CA ARG A 48 11.83 2.18 12.76
C ARG A 48 11.25 3.17 11.76
N TYR A 49 9.93 3.31 11.65
CA TYR A 49 9.29 4.37 10.86
C TYR A 49 9.73 5.77 11.31
N ALA A 50 9.64 6.03 12.62
CA ALA A 50 10.04 7.31 13.19
C ALA A 50 11.53 7.63 12.92
N LEU A 51 12.42 6.66 13.16
CA LEU A 51 13.86 6.81 12.98
C LEU A 51 14.29 6.97 11.51
N SER A 52 13.48 6.49 10.56
CA SER A 52 13.76 6.61 9.14
C SER A 52 13.16 7.86 8.49
N GLY A 53 12.49 8.71 9.27
CA GLY A 53 11.98 10.00 8.82
C GLY A 53 10.57 9.96 8.24
N CYS A 54 9.78 8.93 8.57
CA CYS A 54 8.35 8.91 8.23
C CYS A 54 7.67 10.14 8.82
N ARG A 55 6.98 10.91 7.97
CA ARG A 55 6.31 12.14 8.36
C ARG A 55 4.86 11.93 8.72
N SER A 56 4.16 11.15 7.89
CA SER A 56 2.75 10.82 8.04
C SER A 56 2.48 9.43 7.48
N MET A 57 1.36 8.82 7.85
CA MET A 57 0.97 7.51 7.33
C MET A 57 -0.54 7.32 7.29
N VAL A 58 -1.00 6.45 6.39
CA VAL A 58 -2.38 5.98 6.32
C VAL A 58 -2.42 4.53 6.80
N MET A 59 -2.98 4.32 7.99
CA MET A 59 -3.23 2.99 8.54
C MET A 59 -4.50 2.43 7.91
N VAL A 60 -4.36 1.51 6.97
CA VAL A 60 -5.49 0.88 6.29
C VAL A 60 -6.12 -0.16 7.22
N ALA A 61 -7.42 -0.06 7.48
CA ALA A 61 -8.15 -0.88 8.44
C ALA A 61 -9.15 -1.82 7.76
N SER A 62 -8.80 -2.39 6.60
CA SER A 62 -9.70 -3.25 5.82
C SER A 62 -9.24 -4.70 5.68
N GLY A 63 -8.03 -5.03 6.14
CA GLY A 63 -7.42 -6.33 5.94
C GLY A 63 -8.12 -7.47 6.71
N TYR A 64 -8.52 -8.49 5.96
CA TYR A 64 -9.27 -9.63 6.48
C TYR A 64 -8.41 -10.65 7.26
N HIS A 65 -7.08 -10.52 7.18
CA HIS A 65 -6.13 -11.44 7.81
C HIS A 65 -6.15 -11.35 9.34
N TRP A 66 -6.54 -10.22 9.91
CA TRP A 66 -6.63 -10.04 11.37
C TRP A 66 -7.98 -10.43 11.94
N THR A 67 -8.96 -10.78 11.11
CA THR A 67 -10.26 -11.22 11.61
C THR A 67 -10.14 -12.65 12.15
N PRO A 68 -10.17 -12.86 13.49
CA PRO A 68 -9.95 -14.19 14.07
C PRO A 68 -11.20 -15.09 13.95
N TYR A 69 -12.34 -14.50 13.61
CA TYR A 69 -13.63 -15.17 13.50
C TYR A 69 -13.92 -15.53 12.05
N LYS A 70 -14.37 -16.77 11.81
CA LYS A 70 -14.81 -17.26 10.50
C LYS A 70 -16.12 -18.04 10.68
N PRO A 71 -17.18 -17.80 9.88
CA PRO A 71 -17.29 -16.76 8.84
C PRO A 71 -17.17 -15.33 9.41
N VAL A 72 -16.76 -14.39 8.57
CA VAL A 72 -16.53 -12.98 8.98
C VAL A 72 -17.86 -12.25 9.03
N ARG A 73 -18.15 -11.56 10.14
CA ARG A 73 -19.35 -10.76 10.32
C ARG A 73 -19.04 -9.27 10.18
N ALA A 74 -20.05 -8.47 9.84
CA ALA A 74 -19.95 -7.01 9.87
C ALA A 74 -19.35 -6.47 11.18
N ALA A 75 -19.79 -7.00 12.33
CA ALA A 75 -19.26 -6.61 13.65
C ALA A 75 -17.76 -6.89 13.82
N ASP A 76 -17.21 -7.90 13.16
CA ASP A 76 -15.79 -8.23 13.24
C ASP A 76 -14.94 -7.19 12.52
N ILE A 77 -15.39 -6.72 11.34
CA ILE A 77 -14.72 -5.64 10.60
C ILE A 77 -14.85 -4.31 11.34
N ARG A 78 -16.03 -3.99 11.88
CA ARG A 78 -16.23 -2.79 12.72
C ARG A 78 -15.32 -2.77 13.94
N TYR A 79 -15.06 -3.93 14.54
CA TYR A 79 -14.08 -4.04 15.61
C TYR A 79 -12.67 -3.64 15.14
N LEU A 80 -12.24 -4.07 13.96
CA LEU A 80 -10.94 -3.69 13.39
C LEU A 80 -10.84 -2.18 13.13
N TRP A 81 -11.88 -1.56 12.57
CA TRP A 81 -11.95 -0.11 12.42
C TRP A 81 -11.82 0.61 13.77
N GLY A 82 -12.58 0.16 14.77
CA GLY A 82 -12.53 0.69 16.12
C GLY A 82 -11.16 0.55 16.78
N ASP A 83 -10.49 -0.60 16.63
CA ASP A 83 -9.15 -0.83 17.19
C ASP A 83 -8.12 0.12 16.56
N ALA A 84 -8.13 0.28 15.24
CA ALA A 84 -7.23 1.19 14.54
C ALA A 84 -7.40 2.65 15.02
N ILE A 85 -8.66 3.12 15.12
CA ILE A 85 -8.99 4.47 15.62
C ILE A 85 -8.49 4.66 17.05
N ASN A 86 -8.80 3.71 17.94
CA ASN A 86 -8.45 3.79 19.36
C ASN A 86 -6.94 3.77 19.61
N ARG A 87 -6.16 3.14 18.72
CA ARG A 87 -4.69 3.04 18.85
C ARG A 87 -3.96 4.26 18.30
N ARG A 88 -4.55 4.99 17.35
CA ARG A 88 -3.93 6.14 16.64
C ARG A 88 -3.24 7.13 17.58
N ALA A 89 -3.98 7.69 18.54
CA ALA A 89 -3.44 8.72 19.44
C ALA A 89 -2.28 8.21 20.33
N ALA A 90 -2.25 6.91 20.66
CA ALA A 90 -1.14 6.32 21.37
C ALA A 90 0.08 6.12 20.47
N ILE A 91 -0.13 5.76 19.20
CA ILE A 91 0.93 5.59 18.21
C ILE A 91 1.62 6.93 17.95
N GLU A 92 0.88 7.98 17.62
CA GLU A 92 1.43 9.32 17.34
C GLU A 92 2.23 9.86 18.54
N ARG A 93 1.67 9.76 19.74
CA ARG A 93 2.32 10.23 20.98
C ARG A 93 3.70 9.59 21.21
N ASN A 94 3.90 8.36 20.78
CA ASN A 94 5.14 7.62 21.02
C ASN A 94 6.12 7.65 19.84
N HIS A 95 5.68 7.99 18.63
CA HIS A 95 6.47 7.85 17.41
C HIS A 95 6.54 9.09 16.51
N PHE A 96 5.90 10.20 16.90
CA PHE A 96 6.05 11.55 16.34
C PHE A 96 5.59 11.79 14.89
N PHE A 97 5.26 10.76 14.12
CA PHE A 97 4.57 10.90 12.83
C PHE A 97 3.07 11.12 13.03
N GLU A 98 2.43 11.78 12.07
CA GLU A 98 0.97 11.83 11.97
C GLU A 98 0.44 10.48 11.47
N ALA A 99 -0.67 10.01 12.02
CA ALA A 99 -1.32 8.77 11.58
C ALA A 99 -2.79 9.05 11.26
N LYS A 100 -3.20 8.75 10.03
CA LYS A 100 -4.58 8.79 9.57
C LYS A 100 -5.05 7.38 9.20
N LEU A 101 -6.31 7.22 8.84
CA LEU A 101 -6.91 5.92 8.51
C LEU A 101 -7.50 5.90 7.11
N GLY A 102 -7.27 4.78 6.43
CA GLY A 102 -8.15 4.30 5.37
C GLY A 102 -9.05 3.22 5.96
N LEU A 103 -10.37 3.27 5.75
CA LEU A 103 -11.27 2.24 6.26
C LEU A 103 -12.13 1.65 5.14
N GLY A 104 -12.31 0.34 5.18
CA GLY A 104 -13.10 -0.38 4.20
C GLY A 104 -13.23 -1.85 4.55
N ALA A 105 -13.74 -2.61 3.59
CA ALA A 105 -13.91 -4.05 3.64
C ALA A 105 -13.29 -4.67 2.38
N HIS A 106 -12.23 -5.44 2.59
CA HIS A 106 -11.56 -6.17 1.51
C HIS A 106 -12.36 -7.44 1.15
N THR A 107 -12.66 -7.68 -0.13
CA THR A 107 -13.53 -8.78 -0.56
C THR A 107 -12.84 -10.14 -0.66
N GLY A 108 -11.51 -10.19 -0.45
CA GLY A 108 -10.73 -11.43 -0.32
C GLY A 108 -11.20 -12.39 0.78
N VAL A 109 -12.12 -11.97 1.65
CA VAL A 109 -12.95 -12.85 2.49
C VAL A 109 -14.42 -12.49 2.33
N ARG A 110 -15.32 -13.49 2.34
CA ARG A 110 -16.76 -13.23 2.39
C ARG A 110 -17.19 -12.67 3.76
N ILE A 111 -17.93 -11.57 3.73
CA ILE A 111 -18.56 -10.96 4.91
C ILE A 111 -20.05 -11.35 4.96
N GLU A 112 -20.51 -11.82 6.11
CA GLU A 112 -21.93 -12.04 6.41
C GLU A 112 -22.64 -10.69 6.54
N ASN A 113 -23.70 -10.50 5.75
CA ASN A 113 -24.53 -9.29 5.70
C ASN A 113 -23.71 -8.00 5.51
N PRO A 114 -23.05 -7.81 4.35
CA PRO A 114 -22.23 -6.63 4.08
C PRO A 114 -23.02 -5.31 4.18
N ASP A 115 -24.33 -5.32 3.94
CA ASP A 115 -25.19 -4.12 4.05
C ASP A 115 -25.14 -3.48 5.44
N GLU A 116 -25.08 -4.28 6.52
CA GLU A 116 -24.97 -3.77 7.90
C GLU A 116 -23.61 -3.06 8.12
N LEU A 117 -22.57 -3.56 7.47
CA LEU A 117 -21.24 -2.96 7.52
C LEU A 117 -21.21 -1.64 6.76
N LEU A 118 -21.78 -1.60 5.56
CA LEU A 118 -21.86 -0.42 4.70
C LEU A 118 -22.70 0.69 5.34
N GLU A 119 -23.83 0.34 5.98
CA GLU A 119 -24.65 1.31 6.72
C GLU A 119 -23.85 1.93 7.88
N ALA A 120 -23.10 1.12 8.62
CA ALA A 120 -22.28 1.61 9.71
C ALA A 120 -21.11 2.49 9.23
N MET A 121 -20.57 2.24 8.04
CA MET A 121 -19.40 2.91 7.48
C MET A 121 -19.60 4.42 7.28
N ASP A 122 -20.84 4.86 7.00
CA ASP A 122 -21.17 6.28 6.80
C ASP A 122 -20.79 7.15 8.01
N ASP A 123 -21.05 6.67 9.23
CA ASP A 123 -20.68 7.37 10.48
C ASP A 123 -19.15 7.45 10.65
N TYR A 124 -18.41 6.44 10.19
CA TYR A 124 -16.95 6.44 10.28
C TYR A 124 -16.31 7.38 9.26
N CYS A 125 -16.85 7.49 8.05
CA CYS A 125 -16.34 8.41 7.03
C CYS A 125 -16.40 9.88 7.45
N GLN A 126 -17.23 10.24 8.44
CA GLN A 126 -17.33 11.60 8.99
C GLN A 126 -16.22 11.94 10.01
N LEU A 127 -15.41 10.96 10.43
CA LEU A 127 -14.36 11.17 11.42
C LEU A 127 -13.14 11.87 10.80
N GLU A 128 -12.58 12.87 11.49
CA GLU A 128 -11.41 13.65 11.03
C GLU A 128 -10.13 12.81 10.85
N GLU A 129 -10.09 11.64 11.50
CA GLU A 129 -9.02 10.67 11.38
C GLU A 129 -9.04 9.88 10.07
N VAL A 130 -10.19 9.84 9.40
CA VAL A 130 -10.43 9.02 8.22
C VAL A 130 -10.21 9.87 6.99
N VAL A 131 -9.24 9.48 6.18
CA VAL A 131 -8.79 10.24 4.99
C VAL A 131 -8.97 9.46 3.70
N ALA A 132 -9.41 8.21 3.77
CA ALA A 132 -9.67 7.38 2.61
C ALA A 132 -10.71 6.30 2.92
N VAL A 133 -11.41 5.88 1.87
CA VAL A 133 -12.19 4.65 1.87
C VAL A 133 -11.36 3.53 1.24
N GLY A 134 -11.41 2.34 1.82
CA GLY A 134 -10.63 1.18 1.40
C GLY A 134 -9.56 0.77 2.43
N GLU A 135 -8.73 -0.20 2.14
CA GLU A 135 -8.63 -0.89 0.86
C GLU A 135 -9.84 -1.80 0.57
N THR A 136 -10.35 -1.76 -0.66
CA THR A 136 -11.33 -2.72 -1.19
C THR A 136 -11.04 -3.03 -2.65
N GLY A 137 -11.67 -4.04 -3.24
CA GLY A 137 -11.48 -4.39 -4.65
C GLY A 137 -11.86 -5.83 -4.90
N VAL A 138 -12.29 -6.16 -6.11
CA VAL A 138 -12.63 -7.52 -6.53
C VAL A 138 -11.39 -8.39 -6.48
N THR A 139 -11.51 -9.60 -5.93
CA THR A 139 -10.41 -10.58 -5.96
C THR A 139 -10.77 -11.82 -6.79
N PRO A 140 -9.80 -12.38 -7.54
CA PRO A 140 -10.05 -13.58 -8.33
C PRO A 140 -10.43 -14.81 -7.52
N ALA A 141 -9.92 -14.91 -6.30
CA ALA A 141 -10.19 -15.99 -5.36
C ALA A 141 -10.27 -15.44 -3.92
N GLN A 142 -11.03 -16.13 -3.07
CA GLN A 142 -11.23 -15.76 -1.68
C GLN A 142 -10.59 -16.76 -0.72
N HIS A 143 -10.45 -16.35 0.52
CA HIS A 143 -10.05 -17.17 1.64
C HIS A 143 -11.27 -17.61 2.45
N VAL A 144 -11.28 -18.87 2.90
CA VAL A 144 -12.35 -19.52 3.69
C VAL A 144 -13.64 -19.80 2.93
N GLU A 145 -14.20 -18.82 2.23
CA GLU A 145 -15.49 -18.96 1.53
C GLU A 145 -15.50 -18.16 0.23
N ARG A 146 -16.03 -18.76 -0.84
CA ARG A 146 -16.17 -18.11 -2.16
C ARG A 146 -17.17 -16.96 -2.09
N TRP A 147 -16.87 -15.87 -2.79
CA TRP A 147 -17.77 -14.74 -2.96
C TRP A 147 -17.90 -14.43 -4.45
N GLY A 148 -19.09 -14.61 -5.03
CA GLY A 148 -19.29 -14.37 -6.47
C GLY A 148 -18.95 -12.93 -6.88
N VAL A 149 -18.38 -12.77 -8.08
CA VAL A 149 -17.89 -11.48 -8.62
C VAL A 149 -18.94 -10.37 -8.53
N ASP A 150 -20.17 -10.62 -9.00
CA ASP A 150 -21.27 -9.64 -8.96
C ASP A 150 -21.54 -9.11 -7.54
N HIS A 151 -21.45 -9.99 -6.52
CA HIS A 151 -21.66 -9.58 -5.13
C HIS A 151 -20.44 -8.86 -4.54
N GLN A 152 -19.22 -9.21 -4.97
CA GLN A 152 -18.02 -8.47 -4.57
C GLN A 152 -18.07 -7.05 -5.15
N GLN A 153 -18.35 -6.94 -6.44
CA GLN A 153 -18.40 -5.66 -7.16
C GLN A 153 -19.48 -4.74 -6.58
N ALA A 154 -20.65 -5.27 -6.21
CA ALA A 154 -21.68 -4.48 -5.52
C ALA A 154 -21.20 -3.91 -4.16
N VAL A 155 -20.38 -4.66 -3.41
CA VAL A 155 -19.80 -4.19 -2.14
C VAL A 155 -18.67 -3.19 -2.37
N VAL A 156 -17.88 -3.36 -3.43
CA VAL A 156 -16.87 -2.38 -3.86
C VAL A 156 -17.56 -1.07 -4.25
N GLU A 157 -18.52 -1.13 -5.18
CA GLU A 157 -19.30 0.02 -5.65
C GLU A 157 -19.92 0.79 -4.49
N ALA A 158 -20.58 0.11 -3.54
CA ALA A 158 -21.20 0.76 -2.38
C ALA A 158 -20.19 1.48 -1.47
N GLN A 159 -18.95 0.98 -1.36
CA GLN A 159 -17.88 1.68 -0.63
C GLN A 159 -17.38 2.90 -1.42
N LEU A 160 -17.28 2.79 -2.74
CA LEU A 160 -16.86 3.91 -3.59
C LEU A 160 -17.95 5.01 -3.64
N GLU A 161 -19.22 4.65 -3.55
CA GLU A 161 -20.32 5.61 -3.38
C GLU A 161 -20.21 6.37 -2.05
N LEU A 162 -19.80 5.69 -0.98
CA LEU A 162 -19.49 6.33 0.31
C LEU A 162 -18.30 7.28 0.18
N ALA A 163 -17.24 6.86 -0.52
CA ALA A 163 -16.08 7.71 -0.79
C ALA A 163 -16.47 9.00 -1.52
N ALA A 164 -17.23 8.88 -2.62
CA ALA A 164 -17.72 10.02 -3.40
C ALA A 164 -18.63 10.94 -2.57
N ARG A 165 -19.54 10.37 -1.78
CA ARG A 165 -20.49 11.13 -0.93
C ARG A 165 -19.79 11.95 0.16
N HIS A 166 -18.73 11.39 0.75
CA HIS A 166 -17.98 12.02 1.84
C HIS A 166 -16.78 12.82 1.36
N ASP A 167 -16.60 12.97 0.04
CA ASP A 167 -15.46 13.66 -0.54
C ASP A 167 -14.11 13.08 -0.06
N LEU A 168 -14.01 11.75 -0.04
CA LEU A 168 -12.80 11.00 0.30
C LEU A 168 -12.19 10.30 -0.94
N PRO A 169 -10.86 10.21 -1.06
CA PRO A 169 -10.23 9.30 -2.02
C PRO A 169 -10.50 7.83 -1.65
N ALA A 170 -10.30 6.94 -2.63
CA ALA A 170 -10.42 5.50 -2.43
C ALA A 170 -9.08 4.79 -2.66
N ILE A 171 -8.82 3.74 -1.88
CA ILE A 171 -7.72 2.81 -2.07
C ILE A 171 -8.30 1.51 -2.62
N LEU A 172 -7.89 1.15 -3.83
CA LEU A 172 -8.26 -0.11 -4.47
C LEU A 172 -7.15 -1.16 -4.29
N HIS A 173 -7.55 -2.38 -3.95
CA HIS A 173 -6.69 -3.55 -3.98
C HIS A 173 -6.50 -3.99 -5.43
N THR A 174 -5.29 -3.89 -5.97
CA THR A 174 -5.00 -4.51 -7.27
C THR A 174 -4.36 -5.90 -7.07
N PRO A 175 -5.04 -7.00 -7.42
CA PRO A 175 -4.50 -8.33 -7.19
C PRO A 175 -3.20 -8.53 -7.98
N ASN A 176 -2.12 -8.92 -7.31
CA ASN A 176 -0.88 -9.29 -7.98
C ASN A 176 -0.98 -10.66 -8.64
N GLN A 177 -0.20 -10.84 -9.71
CA GLN A 177 0.07 -12.19 -10.21
C GLN A 177 1.04 -12.88 -9.25
N SER A 178 0.71 -14.12 -8.87
CA SER A 178 1.62 -14.93 -8.06
C SER A 178 2.93 -15.14 -8.83
N SER A 179 4.08 -14.81 -8.24
CA SER A 179 5.35 -15.03 -8.92
C SER A 179 5.60 -16.53 -9.09
N ASP A 180 5.71 -16.99 -10.34
CA ASP A 180 5.99 -18.39 -10.73
C ASP A 180 7.39 -18.89 -10.26
N SER A 181 8.16 -18.05 -9.58
CA SER A 181 9.61 -18.19 -9.46
C SER A 181 10.10 -18.96 -8.23
N SER A 182 9.21 -19.38 -7.32
CA SER A 182 9.62 -20.08 -6.09
C SER A 182 9.24 -21.55 -6.07
N ARG A 183 10.15 -22.39 -5.57
CA ARG A 183 9.82 -23.77 -5.21
C ARG A 183 8.68 -23.74 -4.19
N SER A 184 7.63 -24.53 -4.42
CA SER A 184 6.52 -24.65 -3.48
C SER A 184 7.00 -25.13 -2.11
N TYR A 185 6.54 -24.47 -1.05
CA TYR A 185 6.65 -24.99 0.31
C TYR A 185 5.72 -26.18 0.52
N ARG A 186 5.94 -26.92 1.61
CA ARG A 186 5.01 -27.98 2.00
C ARG A 186 3.65 -27.37 2.36
N PRO A 187 2.53 -27.86 1.81
CA PRO A 187 1.22 -27.27 2.04
C PRO A 187 0.87 -27.11 3.53
N GLU A 188 1.27 -28.06 4.38
CA GLU A 188 1.00 -28.02 5.82
C GLU A 188 1.81 -26.98 6.61
N LEU A 189 2.86 -26.40 5.99
CA LEU A 189 3.69 -25.36 6.60
C LEU A 189 3.38 -23.95 6.05
N GLY A 190 2.57 -23.84 4.99
CA GLY A 190 2.26 -22.57 4.34
C GLY A 190 3.51 -21.85 3.78
N THR A 191 3.41 -20.53 3.68
CA THR A 191 4.51 -19.67 3.20
C THR A 191 5.22 -19.05 4.40
N PRO A 192 6.51 -19.39 4.67
CA PRO A 192 7.24 -18.81 5.79
C PRO A 192 7.29 -17.29 5.71
N GLY A 193 6.96 -16.63 6.83
CA GLY A 193 6.85 -15.16 6.87
C GLY A 193 5.49 -14.63 6.46
N TYR A 194 4.49 -15.48 6.24
CA TYR A 194 3.10 -15.06 6.09
C TYR A 194 2.19 -15.98 6.91
N GLU A 195 1.53 -15.44 7.93
CA GLU A 195 0.60 -16.15 8.81
C GLU A 195 -0.76 -16.48 8.14
N LYS A 196 -0.76 -16.72 6.83
CA LYS A 196 -1.94 -17.13 6.07
C LYS A 196 -2.00 -18.65 5.97
N ASN A 197 -3.09 -19.24 6.43
CA ASN A 197 -3.37 -20.65 6.16
C ASN A 197 -3.79 -20.82 4.70
N THR A 198 -2.85 -21.20 3.84
CA THR A 198 -3.06 -21.36 2.39
C THR A 198 -4.04 -22.50 2.04
N THR A 199 -4.25 -23.47 2.94
CA THR A 199 -5.17 -24.60 2.71
C THR A 199 -6.65 -24.18 2.71
N LEU A 200 -6.96 -22.98 3.19
CA LEU A 200 -8.31 -22.40 3.17
C LEU A 200 -8.56 -21.52 1.93
N GLY A 201 -7.59 -21.38 1.03
CA GLY A 201 -7.81 -20.75 -0.27
C GLY A 201 -8.92 -21.47 -1.03
N GLN A 202 -9.78 -20.69 -1.69
CA GLN A 202 -10.88 -21.22 -2.49
C GLN A 202 -10.52 -21.23 -3.97
N GLU A 203 -11.21 -22.09 -4.73
CA GLU A 203 -11.13 -22.05 -6.19
C GLU A 203 -11.58 -20.67 -6.72
N PRO A 204 -10.95 -20.16 -7.79
CA PRO A 204 -11.29 -18.87 -8.37
C PRO A 204 -12.78 -18.71 -8.69
N VAL A 205 -13.24 -17.47 -8.61
CA VAL A 205 -14.58 -17.03 -9.03
C VAL A 205 -14.52 -16.12 -10.26
N LEU A 206 -13.35 -15.57 -10.55
CA LEU A 206 -13.02 -14.85 -11.78
C LEU A 206 -11.99 -15.66 -12.55
N GLU A 207 -12.36 -16.09 -13.76
CA GLU A 207 -11.54 -16.88 -14.66
C GLU A 207 -11.27 -16.09 -15.95
N GLY A 208 -10.19 -16.40 -16.65
CA GLY A 208 -9.81 -15.71 -17.89
C GLY A 208 -8.32 -15.81 -18.15
N GLU A 209 -7.84 -15.09 -19.17
CA GLU A 209 -6.41 -15.03 -19.48
C GLU A 209 -5.63 -14.25 -18.41
N ASN A 210 -6.21 -13.17 -17.88
CA ASN A 210 -5.60 -12.34 -16.86
C ASN A 210 -6.63 -11.90 -15.80
N PRO A 211 -7.12 -12.81 -14.94
CA PRO A 211 -8.16 -12.48 -13.97
C PRO A 211 -7.75 -11.39 -12.98
N ALA A 212 -6.44 -11.19 -12.77
CA ALA A 212 -5.92 -10.15 -11.90
C ALA A 212 -6.17 -8.74 -12.50
N LEU A 213 -5.84 -8.54 -13.79
CA LEU A 213 -6.10 -7.27 -14.47
C LEU A 213 -7.61 -7.06 -14.71
N GLU A 214 -8.36 -8.12 -15.02
CA GLU A 214 -9.82 -8.01 -15.18
C GLU A 214 -10.50 -7.59 -13.87
N ALA A 215 -10.00 -8.00 -12.71
CA ALA A 215 -10.50 -7.51 -11.43
C ALA A 215 -10.31 -5.99 -11.27
N VAL A 216 -9.13 -5.46 -11.63
CA VAL A 216 -8.86 -4.01 -11.60
C VAL A 216 -9.83 -3.24 -12.50
N LYS A 217 -10.12 -3.76 -13.70
CA LYS A 217 -11.08 -3.14 -14.62
C LYS A 217 -12.50 -3.09 -14.04
N LEU A 218 -12.94 -4.19 -13.40
CA LEU A 218 -14.25 -4.25 -12.74
C LEU A 218 -14.35 -3.24 -11.58
N ASP A 219 -13.26 -3.04 -10.85
CA ASP A 219 -13.22 -2.05 -9.76
C ASP A 219 -13.28 -0.61 -10.29
N LEU A 220 -12.67 -0.31 -11.44
CA LEU A 220 -12.81 1.00 -12.08
C LEU A 220 -14.20 1.22 -12.69
N GLU A 221 -14.82 0.18 -13.26
CA GLU A 221 -16.23 0.22 -13.65
C GLU A 221 -17.16 0.52 -12.45
N ALA A 222 -16.86 -0.07 -11.29
CA ALA A 222 -17.56 0.21 -10.04
C ALA A 222 -17.31 1.65 -9.56
N ALA A 223 -16.08 2.18 -9.66
CA ALA A 223 -15.75 3.57 -9.33
C ALA A 223 -16.54 4.55 -10.20
N HIS A 224 -16.60 4.32 -11.50
CA HIS A 224 -17.39 5.14 -12.43
C HIS A 224 -18.88 5.10 -12.11
N SER A 225 -19.41 3.91 -11.82
CA SER A 225 -20.83 3.72 -11.48
C SER A 225 -21.19 4.43 -10.17
N ALA A 226 -20.28 4.41 -9.20
CA ALA A 226 -20.39 5.13 -7.94
C ALA A 226 -20.24 6.66 -8.07
N GLY A 227 -19.80 7.16 -9.23
CA GLY A 227 -19.52 8.58 -9.46
C GLY A 227 -18.27 9.10 -8.75
N LEU A 228 -17.28 8.23 -8.52
CA LEU A 228 -15.96 8.61 -8.00
C LEU A 228 -15.01 8.88 -9.16
N ASP A 229 -14.43 10.08 -9.20
CA ASP A 229 -13.45 10.47 -10.21
C ASP A 229 -12.15 9.64 -10.08
N GLU A 230 -11.58 9.20 -11.21
CA GLU A 230 -10.38 8.36 -11.25
C GLU A 230 -9.17 9.01 -10.56
N GLU A 231 -9.00 10.33 -10.66
CA GLU A 231 -7.93 11.08 -9.97
C GLU A 231 -7.98 10.95 -8.44
N ARG A 232 -9.08 10.43 -7.89
CA ARG A 232 -9.27 10.17 -6.47
C ARG A 232 -9.07 8.72 -6.07
N VAL A 233 -8.69 7.87 -7.02
CA VAL A 233 -8.47 6.44 -6.82
C VAL A 233 -6.97 6.17 -6.77
N VAL A 234 -6.54 5.49 -5.69
CA VAL A 234 -5.20 4.94 -5.54
C VAL A 234 -5.27 3.44 -5.75
N ALA A 235 -4.77 2.99 -6.89
CA ALA A 235 -4.58 1.58 -7.21
C ALA A 235 -3.35 1.05 -6.45
N SER A 236 -3.58 0.44 -5.29
CA SER A 236 -2.56 -0.13 -4.40
C SER A 236 -2.08 -1.49 -4.90
N HIS A 237 -0.88 -1.89 -4.47
CA HIS A 237 -0.24 -3.14 -4.85
C HIS A 237 0.02 -3.29 -6.35
N ALA A 238 0.24 -2.18 -7.05
CA ALA A 238 0.54 -2.22 -8.46
C ALA A 238 1.81 -3.03 -8.74
N ASP A 239 1.87 -3.63 -9.93
CA ASP A 239 3.00 -4.39 -10.43
C ASP A 239 3.09 -4.27 -11.95
N GLY A 240 4.07 -4.94 -12.57
CA GLY A 240 4.24 -4.93 -14.01
C GLY A 240 3.02 -5.43 -14.82
N ASN A 241 2.06 -6.14 -14.19
CA ASN A 241 0.87 -6.65 -14.87
C ASN A 241 -0.21 -5.59 -15.07
N ASN A 242 -0.28 -4.57 -14.20
CA ASN A 242 -1.31 -3.52 -14.27
C ASN A 242 -0.77 -2.10 -14.45
N THR A 243 0.55 -1.88 -14.34
CA THR A 243 1.18 -0.56 -14.48
C THR A 243 0.81 0.15 -15.78
N GLU A 244 0.98 -0.51 -16.93
CA GLU A 244 0.70 0.12 -18.24
C GLU A 244 -0.79 0.52 -18.35
N TYR A 245 -1.70 -0.35 -17.93
CA TYR A 245 -3.13 -0.07 -17.93
C TYR A 245 -3.45 1.16 -17.07
N LEU A 246 -2.98 1.19 -15.83
CA LEU A 246 -3.23 2.29 -14.89
C LEU A 246 -2.64 3.62 -15.39
N MET A 247 -1.44 3.59 -15.97
CA MET A 247 -0.75 4.81 -16.40
C MET A 247 -1.20 5.33 -17.77
N VAL A 248 -1.64 4.45 -18.68
CA VAL A 248 -1.98 4.84 -20.07
C VAL A 248 -3.48 4.97 -20.29
N GLU A 249 -4.30 4.14 -19.64
CA GLU A 249 -5.73 4.06 -19.91
C GLU A 249 -6.61 4.72 -18.85
N THR A 250 -6.02 5.20 -17.74
CA THR A 250 -6.73 5.79 -16.60
C THR A 250 -6.01 7.03 -16.06
N ASP A 251 -6.73 7.83 -15.28
CA ASP A 251 -6.23 8.98 -14.52
C ASP A 251 -5.95 8.64 -13.04
N CYS A 252 -5.99 7.35 -12.67
CA CYS A 252 -5.75 6.90 -11.29
C CYS A 252 -4.32 7.16 -10.83
N TYR A 253 -4.13 7.28 -9.51
CA TYR A 253 -2.82 7.11 -8.89
C TYR A 253 -2.49 5.63 -8.79
N LEU A 254 -1.24 5.29 -9.06
CA LEU A 254 -0.68 3.97 -8.87
C LEU A 254 0.19 3.97 -7.60
N SER A 255 0.11 2.92 -6.76
CA SER A 255 1.03 2.73 -5.63
C SER A 255 1.70 1.37 -5.68
N TYR A 256 3.04 1.37 -5.66
CA TYR A 256 3.83 0.15 -5.54
C TYR A 256 4.07 -0.22 -4.08
N THR A 257 3.78 -1.47 -3.73
CA THR A 257 4.02 -2.00 -2.40
C THR A 257 5.37 -2.72 -2.31
N ILE A 258 6.31 -2.14 -1.56
CA ILE A 258 7.70 -2.62 -1.51
C ILE A 258 8.13 -3.21 -0.17
N GLY A 259 7.28 -3.16 0.87
CA GLY A 259 7.66 -3.62 2.22
C GLY A 259 7.81 -5.14 2.36
N HIS A 260 7.46 -5.89 1.32
CA HIS A 260 7.55 -7.35 1.28
C HIS A 260 7.86 -7.88 -0.14
N SER A 261 8.83 -7.24 -0.82
CA SER A 261 9.33 -7.62 -2.15
C SER A 261 9.69 -9.11 -2.28
N TRP A 262 10.09 -9.77 -1.18
CA TRP A 262 10.35 -11.21 -1.16
C TRP A 262 9.13 -12.08 -1.51
N LEU A 263 7.91 -11.56 -1.36
CA LEU A 263 6.66 -12.25 -1.62
C LEU A 263 6.11 -11.93 -3.02
N ILE A 264 5.99 -10.64 -3.34
CA ILE A 264 5.33 -10.17 -4.57
C ILE A 264 6.33 -9.94 -5.72
N GLY A 265 7.60 -9.65 -5.40
CA GLY A 265 8.64 -9.41 -6.40
C GLY A 265 8.74 -7.96 -6.87
N VAL A 266 7.94 -7.05 -6.32
CA VAL A 266 7.99 -5.61 -6.59
C VAL A 266 9.00 -4.92 -5.68
N ASP A 267 9.91 -4.11 -6.25
CA ASP A 267 10.90 -3.34 -5.53
C ASP A 267 11.16 -1.93 -6.12
N ALA A 268 12.22 -1.26 -5.67
CA ALA A 268 12.52 0.11 -6.09
C ALA A 268 12.91 0.23 -7.58
N ALA A 269 13.32 -0.85 -8.23
CA ALA A 269 13.60 -0.85 -9.66
C ALA A 269 12.30 -0.71 -10.47
N ASP A 270 11.23 -1.41 -10.09
CA ASP A 270 9.93 -1.28 -10.75
C ASP A 270 9.40 0.16 -10.65
N VAL A 271 9.58 0.79 -9.49
CA VAL A 271 9.23 2.20 -9.27
C VAL A 271 10.05 3.12 -10.18
N ALA A 272 11.38 2.90 -10.28
CA ALA A 272 12.25 3.71 -11.13
C ALA A 272 11.87 3.57 -12.61
N ASP A 273 11.66 2.34 -13.07
CA ASP A 273 11.26 2.04 -14.45
C ASP A 273 9.92 2.72 -14.80
N ALA A 274 8.97 2.75 -13.87
CA ALA A 274 7.69 3.44 -14.05
C ALA A 274 7.86 4.96 -14.10
N ILE A 275 8.72 5.56 -13.26
CA ILE A 275 9.02 6.99 -13.30
C ILE A 275 9.66 7.36 -14.65
N ASP A 276 10.62 6.57 -15.13
CA ASP A 276 11.28 6.80 -16.41
C ASP A 276 10.31 6.70 -17.60
N ALA A 277 9.34 5.79 -17.52
CA ALA A 277 8.36 5.56 -18.58
C ALA A 277 7.20 6.56 -18.59
N TYR A 278 6.69 6.95 -17.41
CA TYR A 278 5.42 7.65 -17.28
C TYR A 278 5.47 8.98 -16.52
N GLY A 279 6.60 9.28 -15.87
CA GLY A 279 6.73 10.44 -14.99
C GLY A 279 6.25 10.18 -13.55
N PRO A 280 6.67 11.00 -12.58
CA PRO A 280 6.39 10.79 -11.16
C PRO A 280 4.99 11.24 -10.72
N GLU A 281 4.21 11.94 -11.54
CA GLU A 281 3.04 12.74 -11.13
C GLU A 281 1.89 11.90 -10.55
N ARG A 282 1.77 10.63 -10.93
CA ARG A 282 0.72 9.72 -10.46
C ARG A 282 1.26 8.44 -9.81
N ILE A 283 2.54 8.42 -9.46
CA ILE A 283 3.20 7.25 -8.86
C ILE A 283 3.38 7.49 -7.36
N MET A 284 2.99 6.52 -6.55
CA MET A 284 3.24 6.45 -5.12
C MET A 284 3.96 5.16 -4.75
N VAL A 285 4.45 5.10 -3.52
CA VAL A 285 5.07 3.91 -2.95
C VAL A 285 4.58 3.75 -1.52
N ASP A 286 4.25 2.53 -1.15
CA ASP A 286 3.83 2.14 0.19
C ASP A 286 4.59 0.89 0.66
N THR A 287 4.40 0.53 1.92
CA THR A 287 5.06 -0.65 2.47
C THR A 287 4.15 -1.86 2.65
N ASP A 288 2.86 -1.66 2.85
CA ASP A 288 1.92 -2.67 3.34
C ASP A 288 2.47 -3.44 4.57
N CYS A 289 3.13 -2.72 5.49
CA CYS A 289 3.67 -3.38 6.68
C CYS A 289 2.53 -3.87 7.58
N ALA A 290 2.46 -5.19 7.79
CA ALA A 290 1.50 -5.86 8.67
C ALA A 290 2.19 -6.89 9.58
N ASN A 291 1.67 -7.08 10.79
CA ASN A 291 2.24 -8.04 11.75
C ASN A 291 2.11 -9.50 11.34
N VAL A 292 1.19 -9.83 10.44
CA VAL A 292 0.97 -11.17 9.88
C VAL A 292 1.93 -11.50 8.74
N LEU A 293 2.72 -10.52 8.31
CA LEU A 293 3.67 -10.62 7.22
C LEU A 293 5.09 -10.30 7.74
N ARG A 294 6.10 -10.96 7.17
CA ARG A 294 7.49 -10.56 7.34
C ARG A 294 7.69 -9.31 6.49
N THR A 295 7.52 -8.15 7.11
CA THR A 295 7.63 -6.87 6.43
C THR A 295 8.85 -6.08 6.86
N ASP A 296 9.14 -5.02 6.11
CA ASP A 296 10.31 -4.20 6.30
C ASP A 296 9.94 -2.72 6.45
N PRO A 297 9.85 -2.21 7.70
CA PRO A 297 9.53 -0.80 7.97
C PRO A 297 10.54 0.21 7.38
N TYR A 298 11.72 -0.24 6.95
CA TYR A 298 12.72 0.62 6.31
C TYR A 298 12.65 0.58 4.77
N ALA A 299 11.73 -0.19 4.18
CA ALA A 299 11.66 -0.39 2.73
C ALA A 299 11.56 0.93 1.97
N LEU A 300 10.63 1.81 2.34
CA LEU A 300 10.42 3.10 1.68
C LEU A 300 11.63 4.02 1.83
N LYS A 301 12.24 4.09 3.02
CA LYS A 301 13.48 4.85 3.20
C LYS A 301 14.66 4.29 2.38
N ARG A 302 14.75 2.98 2.20
CA ARG A 302 15.75 2.39 1.30
C ARG A 302 15.44 2.70 -0.17
N ALA A 303 14.18 2.62 -0.58
CA ALA A 303 13.76 2.95 -1.92
C ALA A 303 14.14 4.40 -2.30
N ILE A 304 13.99 5.37 -1.40
CA ILE A 304 14.49 6.74 -1.62
C ILE A 304 15.97 6.78 -2.04
N PHE A 305 16.82 5.95 -1.42
CA PHE A 305 18.24 5.88 -1.79
C PHE A 305 18.47 5.08 -3.07
N GLU A 306 17.72 4.00 -3.29
CA GLU A 306 17.83 3.20 -4.52
C GLU A 306 17.35 3.97 -5.75
N LEU A 307 16.23 4.70 -5.67
CA LEU A 307 15.75 5.56 -6.76
C LEU A 307 16.82 6.57 -7.21
N TYR A 308 17.50 7.21 -6.25
CA TYR A 308 18.62 8.10 -6.59
C TYR A 308 19.79 7.34 -7.24
N ARG A 309 20.08 6.11 -6.79
CA ARG A 309 21.12 5.25 -7.40
C ARG A 309 20.75 4.81 -8.81
N TYR A 310 19.46 4.65 -9.11
CA TYR A 310 18.94 4.37 -10.44
C TYR A 310 18.95 5.60 -11.35
N GLY A 311 19.20 6.80 -10.80
CA GLY A 311 19.32 8.04 -11.57
C GLY A 311 18.07 8.92 -11.52
N ILE A 312 17.09 8.62 -10.66
CA ILE A 312 15.90 9.44 -10.48
C ILE A 312 16.28 10.73 -9.73
N ASP A 313 15.84 11.88 -10.26
CA ASP A 313 16.07 13.19 -9.66
C ASP A 313 15.40 13.32 -8.28
N VAL A 314 16.05 14.06 -7.37
CA VAL A 314 15.58 14.24 -5.99
C VAL A 314 14.16 14.81 -5.93
N ASP A 315 13.79 15.70 -6.85
CA ASP A 315 12.44 16.29 -6.92
C ASP A 315 11.39 15.24 -7.33
N ALA A 316 11.72 14.34 -8.27
CA ALA A 316 10.84 13.24 -8.66
C ALA A 316 10.68 12.22 -7.52
N ILE A 317 11.77 11.90 -6.81
CA ILE A 317 11.72 11.06 -5.60
C ILE A 317 10.79 11.70 -4.57
N ARG A 318 10.93 13.00 -4.32
CA ARG A 318 10.07 13.76 -3.40
C ARG A 318 8.61 13.72 -3.83
N GLN A 319 8.33 13.88 -5.13
CA GLN A 319 6.97 13.82 -5.66
C GLN A 319 6.30 12.48 -5.30
N VAL A 320 6.99 11.38 -5.58
CA VAL A 320 6.46 10.01 -5.38
C VAL A 320 6.27 9.65 -3.91
N VAL A 321 7.26 9.95 -3.05
CA VAL A 321 7.26 9.49 -1.64
C VAL A 321 6.60 10.47 -0.68
N TYR A 322 6.30 11.70 -1.11
CA TYR A 322 5.80 12.75 -0.23
C TYR A 322 4.69 13.59 -0.85
N GLU A 323 4.89 14.23 -2.01
CA GLU A 323 3.89 15.18 -2.52
C GLU A 323 2.61 14.49 -2.97
N ASN A 324 2.70 13.42 -3.77
CA ASN A 324 1.54 12.65 -4.23
C ASN A 324 0.67 12.13 -3.07
N PRO A 325 1.21 11.37 -2.09
CA PRO A 325 0.40 10.90 -0.96
C PRO A 325 -0.07 12.06 -0.06
N ARG A 326 0.68 13.15 0.06
CA ARG A 326 0.24 14.33 0.82
C ARG A 326 -1.01 14.95 0.21
N GLU A 327 -1.00 15.15 -1.10
CA GLU A 327 -2.08 15.81 -1.84
C GLU A 327 -3.33 14.95 -1.90
N VAL A 328 -3.21 13.67 -2.26
CA VAL A 328 -4.37 12.76 -2.40
C VAL A 328 -5.09 12.56 -1.06
N PHE A 329 -4.35 12.37 0.03
CA PHE A 329 -4.94 12.07 1.34
C PHE A 329 -5.12 13.32 2.22
N GLY A 330 -4.87 14.52 1.70
CA GLY A 330 -5.04 15.78 2.44
C GLY A 330 -4.21 15.85 3.73
N LEU A 331 -3.01 15.26 3.73
CA LEU A 331 -2.15 15.17 4.91
C LEU A 331 -1.40 16.50 5.12
N ALA A 332 -1.17 16.87 6.37
CA ALA A 332 -0.76 18.23 6.69
C ALA A 332 0.62 18.62 6.13
N ASP A 333 0.71 19.82 5.55
CA ASP A 333 1.97 20.56 5.49
C ASP A 333 2.45 20.82 6.91
N GLY A 334 3.67 20.39 7.21
CA GLY A 334 4.40 20.84 8.39
C GLY A 334 4.72 22.34 8.32
N GLY A 335 3.72 23.21 8.37
CA GLY A 335 3.87 24.63 8.09
C GLY A 335 2.73 25.52 8.58
N SER A 336 2.33 25.44 9.85
CA SER A 336 2.06 26.61 10.73
C SER A 336 1.46 26.19 12.07
N ALA A 337 2.29 26.26 13.11
CA ALA A 337 1.87 26.54 14.48
C ALA A 337 2.76 27.67 15.01
#